data_AF-A0A397W827-F1
#
_entry.id   AF-A0A397W827-F1
#
_cell.length_a   1.000
_cell.length_b   1.000
_cell.length_c   1.000
_cell.angle_alpha   90.00
_cell.angle_beta   90.00
_cell.angle_gamma   90.00
#
_symmetry.space_group_name_H-M   'P 1'
#
loop_
_entity.id
_entity.type
_entity.pdbx_description
1 polymer ?
#
loop_
_entity_poly.entity_id
_entity_poly.type
_entity_poly.pdbx_seq_one_letter_code
_entity_poly.pdbx_strand_id
1 'polypeptide(L)'
;MWLGGFELGHLSHLFRGKKWQEIIKMNYKDLEKLGVLSFRNRATLIRNFLIVRRHLAGEKIEFSIKGNIEKKNLENEKKLKYLQFYEKNYVNVNFKLLEDFPAWLNGIKLAHLVKLFEGKEWYEIIEMTKDDLKDLGVTSSNARNKLIANFWHIKRKLYSSTAATNDKKSSENKDMMQKPGQ
;
A
#
# COMPACT_ATOMS: atom_id res chain seq x y z
N MET A 1 -24.07 -34.39 -16.39
CA MET A 1 -22.68 -34.19 -15.94
C MET A 1 -22.47 -32.68 -15.73
N TRP A 2 -22.67 -32.17 -14.50
CA TRP A 2 -22.90 -30.73 -14.23
C TRP A 2 -21.64 -29.92 -13.83
N LEU A 3 -20.58 -30.60 -13.38
CA LEU A 3 -19.32 -29.95 -12.97
C LEU A 3 -18.32 -29.75 -14.13
N GLY A 4 -18.65 -30.18 -15.35
CA GLY A 4 -17.73 -30.16 -16.50
C GLY A 4 -17.38 -28.77 -17.03
N GLY A 5 -18.16 -27.74 -16.68
CA GLY A 5 -17.90 -26.34 -17.05
C GLY A 5 -17.16 -25.52 -15.98
N PHE A 6 -16.81 -26.12 -14.84
CA PHE A 6 -16.14 -25.43 -13.74
C PHE A 6 -14.76 -26.06 -13.48
N GLU A 7 -13.81 -25.28 -12.95
CA GLU A 7 -12.44 -25.72 -12.55
C GLU A 7 -12.39 -26.90 -11.55
N LEU A 8 -13.55 -27.41 -11.13
CA LEU A 8 -13.73 -28.49 -10.16
C LEU A 8 -14.18 -29.82 -10.78
N GLY A 9 -14.05 -29.98 -12.10
CA GLY A 9 -14.41 -31.23 -12.80
C GLY A 9 -13.76 -32.49 -12.20
N HIS A 10 -12.56 -32.35 -11.64
CA HIS A 10 -11.84 -33.43 -10.95
C HIS A 10 -12.58 -33.96 -9.70
N LEU A 11 -13.44 -33.16 -9.06
CA LEU A 11 -14.22 -33.57 -7.87
C LEU A 11 -15.52 -34.29 -8.23
N SER A 12 -15.87 -34.39 -9.51
CA SER A 12 -17.16 -34.95 -9.95
C SER A 12 -17.42 -36.39 -9.49
N HIS A 13 -16.36 -37.19 -9.36
CA HIS A 13 -16.46 -38.57 -8.90
C HIS A 13 -16.98 -38.68 -7.45
N LEU A 14 -16.71 -37.69 -6.60
CA LEU A 14 -17.14 -37.68 -5.18
C LEU A 14 -18.66 -37.54 -5.01
N PHE A 15 -19.36 -37.12 -6.07
CA PHE A 15 -20.81 -36.93 -6.06
C PHE A 15 -21.57 -38.03 -6.80
N ARG A 16 -20.88 -39.10 -7.23
CA ARG A 16 -21.51 -40.21 -7.95
C ARG A 16 -22.62 -40.86 -7.10
N GLY A 17 -23.77 -41.11 -7.72
CA GLY A 17 -24.93 -41.72 -7.05
C GLY A 17 -25.79 -40.78 -6.21
N LYS A 18 -25.41 -39.49 -6.09
CA LYS A 18 -26.22 -38.48 -5.38
C LYS A 18 -27.10 -37.70 -6.33
N LYS A 19 -28.30 -37.34 -5.87
CA LYS A 19 -29.21 -36.48 -6.63
C LYS A 19 -28.76 -35.02 -6.52
N TRP A 20 -28.96 -34.24 -7.57
CA TRP A 20 -28.53 -32.84 -7.59
C TRP A 20 -29.20 -32.01 -6.48
N GLN A 21 -30.44 -32.32 -6.12
CA GLN A 21 -31.18 -31.68 -5.03
C GLN A 21 -30.52 -31.89 -3.67
N GLU A 22 -29.82 -33.01 -3.48
CA GLU A 22 -29.07 -33.33 -2.26
C GLU A 22 -27.73 -32.58 -2.27
N ILE A 23 -27.07 -32.55 -3.43
CA ILE A 23 -25.76 -31.90 -3.61
C ILE A 23 -25.84 -30.41 -3.30
N ILE A 24 -26.82 -29.69 -3.86
CA ILE A 24 -26.92 -28.22 -3.66
C ILE A 24 -27.31 -27.80 -2.24
N LYS A 25 -27.76 -28.75 -1.40
CA LYS A 25 -28.08 -28.54 0.02
C LYS A 25 -26.91 -28.81 0.96
N MET A 26 -25.81 -29.38 0.44
CA MET A 26 -24.64 -29.71 1.24
C MET A 26 -23.99 -28.47 1.84
N ASN A 27 -23.56 -28.59 3.09
CA ASN A 27 -22.73 -27.61 3.79
C ASN A 27 -21.25 -28.04 3.81
N TYR A 28 -20.40 -27.25 4.49
CA TYR A 28 -18.97 -27.53 4.58
C TYR A 28 -18.63 -28.91 5.15
N LYS A 29 -19.35 -29.35 6.19
CA LYS A 29 -19.12 -30.65 6.85
C LYS A 29 -19.53 -31.80 5.95
N ASP A 30 -20.58 -31.64 5.15
CA ASP A 30 -21.01 -32.66 4.19
C ASP A 30 -19.97 -32.86 3.09
N LEU A 31 -19.40 -31.76 2.58
CA LEU A 31 -18.34 -31.81 1.57
C LEU A 31 -17.04 -32.41 2.12
N GLU A 32 -16.71 -32.12 3.37
CA GLU A 32 -15.55 -32.72 4.05
C GLU A 32 -15.72 -34.23 4.23
N LYS A 33 -16.90 -34.69 4.66
CA LYS A 33 -17.24 -36.12 4.75
C LYS A 33 -17.19 -36.84 3.39
N LEU A 34 -17.38 -36.10 2.30
CA LEU A 34 -17.24 -36.60 0.92
C LEU A 34 -15.80 -36.56 0.39
N GLY A 35 -14.83 -36.18 1.21
CA GLY A 35 -13.41 -36.15 0.82
C GLY A 35 -12.97 -34.86 0.13
N VAL A 36 -13.79 -33.80 0.10
CA VAL A 36 -13.35 -32.48 -0.37
C VAL A 36 -12.57 -31.79 0.76
N LEU A 37 -11.27 -32.08 0.86
CA LEU A 37 -10.41 -31.62 1.97
C LEU A 37 -9.88 -30.19 1.82
N SER A 38 -9.80 -29.66 0.60
CA SER A 38 -9.36 -28.28 0.36
C SER A 38 -10.46 -27.27 0.76
N PHE A 39 -10.12 -26.37 1.69
CA PHE A 39 -11.01 -25.27 2.09
C PHE A 39 -11.46 -24.43 0.89
N ARG A 40 -10.53 -24.13 -0.04
CA ARG A 40 -10.82 -23.36 -1.25
C ARG A 40 -11.83 -24.09 -2.14
N ASN A 41 -11.69 -25.40 -2.31
CA ASN A 41 -12.63 -26.19 -3.11
C ASN A 41 -14.01 -26.24 -2.46
N ARG A 42 -14.08 -26.44 -1.13
CA ARG A 42 -15.35 -26.38 -0.39
C ARG A 42 -16.02 -25.02 -0.54
N ALA A 43 -15.30 -23.93 -0.35
CA ALA A 43 -15.83 -22.58 -0.48
C ALA A 43 -16.38 -22.30 -1.88
N THR A 44 -15.67 -22.73 -2.92
CA THR A 44 -16.12 -22.61 -4.31
C THR A 44 -17.38 -23.43 -4.58
N LEU A 45 -17.44 -24.70 -4.12
CA LEU A 45 -18.63 -25.54 -4.27
C LEU A 45 -19.85 -24.95 -3.56
N ILE A 46 -19.70 -24.52 -2.31
CA ILE A 46 -20.78 -23.89 -1.53
C ILE A 46 -21.29 -22.63 -2.22
N ARG A 47 -20.39 -21.79 -2.74
CA ARG A 47 -20.76 -20.62 -3.53
C ARG A 47 -21.58 -21.02 -4.76
N ASN A 48 -21.14 -22.03 -5.51
CA ASN A 48 -21.85 -22.51 -6.69
C ASN A 48 -23.21 -23.12 -6.34
N PHE A 49 -23.31 -23.87 -5.24
CA PHE A 49 -24.59 -24.42 -4.76
C PHE A 49 -25.56 -23.30 -4.37
N LEU A 50 -25.06 -22.22 -3.77
CA LEU A 50 -25.88 -21.05 -3.46
C LEU A 50 -26.40 -20.37 -4.74
N ILE A 51 -25.56 -20.22 -5.77
CA ILE A 51 -25.97 -19.69 -7.07
C ILE A 51 -27.12 -20.54 -7.64
N VAL A 52 -26.97 -21.87 -7.70
CA VAL A 52 -28.02 -22.74 -8.23
C VAL A 52 -29.31 -22.64 -7.45
N ARG A 53 -29.25 -22.64 -6.11
CA ARG A 53 -30.42 -22.51 -5.24
C ARG A 53 -31.20 -21.22 -5.54
N ARG A 54 -30.50 -20.09 -5.67
CA ARG A 54 -31.10 -18.79 -5.96
C ARG A 54 -31.72 -18.77 -7.35
N HIS A 55 -31.07 -19.37 -8.35
CA HIS A 55 -31.61 -19.48 -9.70
C HIS A 55 -32.92 -20.28 -9.73
N LEU A 56 -32.94 -21.43 -9.06
CA LEU A 56 -34.13 -22.27 -8.96
C LEU A 56 -35.27 -21.62 -8.17
N ALA A 57 -34.95 -20.71 -7.24
CA ALA A 57 -35.93 -19.91 -6.51
C ALA A 57 -36.48 -18.71 -7.33
N GLY A 58 -36.05 -18.54 -8.59
CA GLY A 58 -36.45 -17.41 -9.43
C GLY A 58 -35.80 -16.09 -9.05
N GLU A 59 -34.79 -16.10 -8.16
CA GLU A 59 -34.04 -14.90 -7.82
C GLU A 59 -33.12 -14.50 -8.97
N LYS A 60 -33.15 -13.21 -9.37
CA LYS A 60 -32.13 -12.66 -10.25
C LYS A 60 -30.78 -12.71 -9.54
N ILE A 61 -29.87 -13.52 -10.07
CA ILE A 61 -28.49 -13.60 -9.59
C ILE A 61 -27.73 -12.43 -10.22
N GLU A 62 -27.87 -11.25 -9.63
CA GLU A 62 -26.85 -10.22 -9.80
C GLU A 62 -25.63 -10.63 -8.98
N PHE A 63 -24.79 -11.48 -9.58
CA PHE A 63 -23.46 -11.69 -9.06
C PHE A 63 -22.79 -10.32 -9.11
N SER A 64 -22.58 -9.67 -7.97
CA SER A 64 -22.00 -8.32 -7.94
C SER A 64 -20.49 -8.40 -8.24
N ILE A 65 -20.16 -8.80 -9.47
CA ILE A 65 -18.89 -8.53 -10.14
C ILE A 65 -18.63 -7.02 -10.03
N LYS A 66 -19.68 -6.20 -10.21
CA LYS A 66 -19.67 -4.76 -9.98
C LYS A 66 -19.10 -4.38 -8.62
N GLY A 67 -19.59 -4.95 -7.51
CA GLY A 67 -19.11 -4.61 -6.17
C GLY A 67 -17.65 -5.01 -5.91
N ASN A 68 -17.16 -6.10 -6.52
CA ASN A 68 -15.74 -6.47 -6.42
C ASN A 68 -14.85 -5.59 -7.32
N ILE A 69 -15.33 -5.22 -8.51
CA ILE A 69 -14.64 -4.29 -9.42
C ILE A 69 -14.58 -2.90 -8.78
N GLU A 70 -15.68 -2.40 -8.22
CA GLU A 70 -15.77 -1.10 -7.55
C GLU A 70 -14.83 -1.02 -6.35
N LYS A 71 -14.79 -2.05 -5.50
CA LYS A 71 -13.83 -2.12 -4.39
C LYS A 71 -12.38 -2.08 -4.88
N LYS A 72 -12.06 -2.84 -5.92
CA LYS A 72 -10.72 -2.87 -6.52
C LYS A 72 -10.36 -1.51 -7.15
N ASN A 73 -11.30 -0.88 -7.84
CA ASN A 73 -11.11 0.43 -8.45
C ASN A 73 -10.88 1.51 -7.37
N LEU A 74 -11.68 1.50 -6.30
CA LEU A 74 -11.51 2.40 -5.17
C LEU A 74 -10.15 2.24 -4.50
N GLU A 75 -9.67 1.01 -4.34
CA GLU A 75 -8.34 0.74 -3.79
C GLU A 75 -7.23 1.23 -4.72
N ASN A 76 -7.38 1.03 -6.03
CA ASN A 76 -6.45 1.57 -7.04
C ASN A 76 -6.42 3.10 -7.04
N GLU A 77 -7.57 3.76 -6.94
CA GLU A 77 -7.65 5.23 -6.85
C GLU A 77 -6.97 5.76 -5.58
N LYS A 78 -7.20 5.13 -4.43
CA LYS A 78 -6.51 5.48 -3.17
C LYS A 78 -5.00 5.31 -3.31
N LYS A 79 -4.56 4.21 -3.94
CA LYS A 79 -3.14 3.96 -4.22
C LYS A 79 -2.56 5.02 -5.14
N LEU A 80 -3.25 5.39 -6.21
CA LEU A 80 -2.81 6.42 -7.15
C LEU A 80 -2.67 7.79 -6.47
N LYS A 81 -3.68 8.18 -5.68
CA LYS A 81 -3.64 9.43 -4.88
C LYS A 81 -2.47 9.43 -3.91
N TYR A 82 -2.21 8.31 -3.23
CA TYR A 82 -1.05 8.19 -2.34
C TYR A 82 0.27 8.30 -3.10
N LEU A 83 0.40 7.68 -4.28
CA LEU A 83 1.63 7.78 -5.09
C LEU A 83 1.88 9.21 -5.56
N GLN A 84 0.85 9.91 -6.04
CA GLN A 84 0.94 11.33 -6.42
C GLN A 84 1.34 12.20 -5.22
N PHE A 85 0.72 11.98 -4.06
CA PHE A 85 1.10 12.65 -2.82
C PHE A 85 2.55 12.34 -2.42
N TYR A 86 2.98 11.08 -2.54
CA TYR A 86 4.32 10.66 -2.17
C TYR A 86 5.38 11.29 -3.08
N GLU A 87 5.13 11.29 -4.38
CA GLU A 87 6.00 11.92 -5.37
C GLU A 87 6.13 13.42 -5.15
N LYS A 88 5.01 14.10 -4.92
CA LYS A 88 4.96 15.55 -4.70
C LYS A 88 5.71 16.00 -3.44
N ASN A 89 5.76 15.17 -2.39
CA ASN A 89 6.25 15.61 -1.07
C ASN A 89 7.58 14.96 -0.64
N TYR A 90 7.88 13.74 -1.08
CA TYR A 90 9.06 12.99 -0.63
C TYR A 90 10.08 12.79 -1.75
N VAL A 91 9.64 12.53 -2.98
CA VAL A 91 10.57 12.49 -4.14
C VAL A 91 11.02 13.91 -4.46
N ASN A 92 10.07 14.82 -4.63
CA ASN A 92 10.29 16.25 -4.67
C ASN A 92 10.13 16.79 -3.24
N VAL A 93 11.22 16.75 -2.47
CA VAL A 93 11.20 17.07 -1.03
C VAL A 93 10.48 18.40 -0.79
N ASN A 94 9.33 18.31 -0.12
CA ASN A 94 8.55 19.47 0.28
C ASN A 94 9.01 19.92 1.68
N PHE A 95 9.90 20.91 1.71
CA PHE A 95 10.48 21.44 2.95
C PHE A 95 9.42 22.03 3.90
N LYS A 96 8.35 22.62 3.37
CA LYS A 96 7.24 23.12 4.20
C LYS A 96 6.51 22.00 4.94
N LEU A 97 6.38 20.82 4.32
CA LEU A 97 5.84 19.65 5.01
C LEU A 97 6.84 19.09 6.03
N LEU A 98 8.14 19.18 5.76
CA LEU A 98 9.19 18.68 6.66
C LEU A 98 9.26 19.48 7.97
N GLU A 99 8.98 20.79 7.92
CA GLU A 99 8.83 21.65 9.12
C GLU A 99 7.72 21.12 10.05
N ASP A 100 6.64 20.57 9.49
CA ASP A 100 5.63 19.80 10.25
C ASP A 100 6.05 18.31 10.29
N PHE A 101 7.10 18.02 11.06
CA PHE A 101 7.67 16.67 11.15
C PHE A 101 6.65 15.58 11.52
N PRO A 102 5.69 15.81 12.45
CA PRO A 102 4.61 14.85 12.70
C PRO A 102 3.77 14.53 11.46
N ALA A 103 3.36 15.54 10.69
CA ALA A 103 2.64 15.32 9.44
C ALA A 103 3.51 14.63 8.39
N TRP A 104 4.80 14.99 8.33
CA TRP A 104 5.78 14.35 7.44
C TRP A 104 5.93 12.85 7.74
N LEU A 105 6.00 12.44 9.01
CA LEU A 105 6.04 11.03 9.42
C LEU A 105 4.76 10.28 9.02
N ASN A 106 3.61 10.94 9.13
CA ASN A 106 2.34 10.34 8.76
C ASN A 106 2.29 9.94 7.28
N GLY A 107 2.77 10.80 6.38
CA GLY A 107 2.76 10.49 4.95
C GLY A 107 3.72 9.36 4.53
N ILE A 108 4.75 9.04 5.32
CA ILE A 108 5.54 7.81 5.15
C ILE A 108 5.04 6.63 6.00
N LYS A 109 3.84 6.74 6.58
CA LYS A 109 3.19 5.70 7.40
C LYS A 109 3.97 5.32 8.68
N LEU A 110 4.64 6.31 9.29
CA LEU A 110 5.37 6.17 10.55
C LEU A 110 4.82 7.09 11.66
N ALA A 111 3.53 7.45 11.58
CA ALA A 111 2.86 8.32 12.56
C ALA A 111 2.96 7.83 14.02
N HIS A 112 3.10 6.52 14.24
CA HIS A 112 3.24 5.96 15.59
C HIS A 112 4.56 6.34 16.27
N LEU A 113 5.57 6.80 15.51
CA LEU A 113 6.87 7.22 16.05
C LEU A 113 6.89 8.70 16.46
N VAL A 114 5.84 9.48 16.20
CA VAL A 114 5.80 10.93 16.44
C VAL A 114 6.26 11.31 17.85
N LYS A 115 5.78 10.58 18.87
CA LYS A 115 6.13 10.83 20.28
C LYS A 115 7.64 10.69 20.57
N LEU A 116 8.37 9.90 19.80
CA LEU A 116 9.82 9.73 20.00
C LEU A 116 10.62 10.96 19.58
N PHE A 117 10.04 11.80 18.72
CA PHE A 117 10.68 13.00 18.18
C PHE A 117 10.14 14.30 18.80
N GLU A 118 9.36 14.20 19.88
CA GLU A 118 8.80 15.36 20.56
C GLU A 118 9.92 16.25 21.12
N GLY A 119 9.81 17.57 20.91
CA GLY A 119 10.82 18.54 21.32
C GLY A 119 12.11 18.55 20.49
N LYS A 120 12.15 17.85 19.34
CA LYS A 120 13.26 17.88 18.40
C LYS A 120 12.88 18.62 17.14
N GLU A 121 13.79 19.43 16.65
CA GLU A 121 13.59 20.13 15.38
C GLU A 121 13.97 19.23 14.21
N TRP A 122 13.28 19.40 13.08
CA TRP A 122 13.47 18.52 11.91
C TRP A 122 14.92 18.50 11.40
N TYR A 123 15.65 19.62 11.51
CA TYR A 123 17.05 19.70 11.09
C TYR A 123 17.98 18.88 11.99
N GLU A 124 17.65 18.72 13.28
CA GLU A 124 18.39 17.83 14.19
C GLU A 124 18.06 16.37 13.86
N ILE A 125 16.79 16.09 13.55
CA ILE A 125 16.31 14.74 13.28
C ILE A 125 16.94 14.16 12.02
N ILE A 126 17.06 14.93 10.94
CA ILE A 126 17.68 14.43 9.70
C ILE A 126 19.17 14.13 9.87
N GLU A 127 19.83 14.70 10.88
CA GLU A 127 21.23 14.43 11.20
C GLU A 127 21.44 13.10 11.96
N MET A 128 20.38 12.51 12.50
CA MET A 128 20.46 11.26 13.25
C MET A 128 20.95 10.07 12.42
N THR A 129 21.82 9.28 13.04
CA THR A 129 22.29 7.99 12.54
C THR A 129 21.31 6.85 12.86
N LYS A 130 21.59 5.65 12.35
CA LYS A 130 20.80 4.46 12.71
C LYS A 130 20.86 4.15 14.20
N ASP A 131 22.00 4.43 14.84
CA ASP A 131 22.20 4.14 16.25
C ASP A 131 21.47 5.20 17.09
N ASP A 132 21.54 6.48 16.73
CA ASP A 132 20.75 7.53 17.38
C ASP A 132 19.24 7.23 17.34
N LEU A 133 18.72 6.77 16.19
CA LEU A 133 17.31 6.37 16.06
C LEU A 133 16.97 5.15 16.93
N LYS A 134 17.90 4.22 17.09
CA LYS A 134 17.72 3.03 17.93
C LYS A 134 17.66 3.45 19.40
N ASP A 135 18.57 4.33 19.82
CA ASP A 135 18.64 4.84 21.19
C ASP A 135 17.45 5.73 21.54
N LEU A 136 16.89 6.43 20.55
CA LEU A 136 15.63 7.16 20.66
C LEU A 136 14.38 6.25 20.79
N GLY A 137 14.54 4.94 20.62
CA GLY A 137 13.47 3.96 20.77
C GLY A 137 12.79 3.51 19.48
N VAL A 138 13.35 3.83 18.29
CA VAL A 138 12.89 3.25 17.02
C VAL A 138 13.38 1.80 16.92
N THR A 139 12.62 0.86 17.48
CA THR A 139 13.02 -0.55 17.61
C THR A 139 13.06 -1.32 16.28
N SER A 140 12.17 -0.98 15.33
CA SER A 140 12.09 -1.65 14.04
C SER A 140 13.23 -1.26 13.10
N SER A 141 14.03 -2.25 12.67
CA SER A 141 15.10 -2.01 11.68
C SER A 141 14.55 -1.49 10.35
N ASN A 142 13.35 -1.91 9.95
CA ASN A 142 12.71 -1.43 8.73
C ASN A 142 12.35 0.05 8.84
N ALA A 143 11.85 0.49 10.00
CA ALA A 143 11.56 1.90 10.24
C ALA A 143 12.84 2.75 10.22
N ARG A 144 13.91 2.30 10.91
CA ARG A 144 15.22 2.99 10.89
C ARG A 144 15.78 3.13 9.48
N ASN A 145 15.82 2.03 8.72
CA ASN A 145 16.30 2.05 7.34
C ASN A 145 15.47 3.01 6.46
N LYS A 146 14.15 3.04 6.64
CA LYS A 146 13.26 3.94 5.90
C LYS A 146 13.50 5.41 6.24
N LEU A 147 13.66 5.74 7.52
CA LEU A 147 13.97 7.10 7.97
C LEU A 147 15.30 7.57 7.38
N ILE A 148 16.36 6.78 7.57
CA ILE A 148 17.70 7.12 7.07
C ILE A 148 17.69 7.33 5.55
N ALA A 149 17.05 6.46 4.78
CA ALA A 149 16.95 6.65 3.32
C ALA A 149 16.29 8.00 2.95
N ASN A 150 15.25 8.41 3.67
CA ASN A 150 14.61 9.70 3.45
C ASN A 150 15.49 10.87 3.92
N PHE A 151 16.19 10.75 5.05
CA PHE A 151 17.10 11.78 5.55
C PHE A 151 18.24 12.03 4.56
N TRP A 152 18.86 10.97 4.03
CA TRP A 152 19.87 11.09 2.97
C TRP A 152 19.36 11.81 1.73
N HIS A 153 18.11 11.53 1.32
CA HIS A 153 17.49 12.19 0.19
C HIS A 153 17.26 13.69 0.45
N ILE A 154 16.75 14.04 1.64
CA ILE A 154 16.57 15.42 2.10
C ILE A 154 17.90 16.16 2.07
N LYS A 155 18.95 15.61 2.71
CA LYS A 155 20.29 16.20 2.74
C LYS A 155 20.83 16.44 1.33
N ARG A 156 20.74 15.45 0.43
CA ARG A 156 21.18 15.59 -0.96
C ARG A 156 20.47 16.76 -1.65
N LYS A 157 19.16 16.91 -1.46
CA LYS A 157 18.39 18.02 -2.04
C LYS A 157 18.80 19.37 -1.45
N LEU A 158 19.06 19.45 -0.15
CA LEU A 158 19.59 20.65 0.51
C LEU A 158 20.94 21.05 -0.11
N TYR A 159 21.91 20.14 -0.17
CA TYR A 159 23.24 20.42 -0.74
C TYR A 159 23.18 20.86 -2.21
N SER A 160 22.36 20.22 -3.03
CA SER A 160 22.17 20.62 -4.44
C SER A 160 21.54 22.01 -4.56
N SER A 161 20.62 22.38 -3.67
CA SER A 161 19.99 23.69 -3.69
C SER A 161 20.97 24.80 -3.26
N THR A 162 21.80 24.55 -2.24
CA THR A 162 22.79 25.51 -1.73
C THR A 162 23.92 25.74 -2.73
N ALA A 163 24.36 24.70 -3.45
CA ALA A 163 25.39 24.81 -4.48
C ALA A 163 24.92 25.73 -5.64
N ALA A 164 23.69 25.54 -6.12
CA ALA A 164 23.13 26.35 -7.21
C ALA A 164 22.99 27.84 -6.85
N THR A 165 22.77 28.18 -5.58
CA THR A 165 22.73 29.58 -5.12
C THR A 165 24.10 30.24 -4.99
N ASN A 166 25.15 29.48 -4.68
CA ASN A 166 26.51 30.02 -4.55
C ASN A 166 27.13 30.34 -5.92
N ASP A 167 26.80 29.56 -6.96
CA ASP A 167 27.27 29.83 -8.32
C ASP A 167 26.69 31.13 -8.88
N LYS A 168 25.40 31.45 -8.62
CA LYS A 168 24.77 32.72 -9.04
C LYS A 168 25.36 33.96 -8.35
N LYS A 169 25.67 33.89 -7.06
CA LYS A 169 26.31 35.01 -6.34
C LYS A 169 27.74 35.29 -6.83
N SER A 170 28.44 34.28 -7.34
CA SER A 170 29.79 34.43 -7.89
C SER A 170 29.82 35.10 -9.27
N SER A 171 28.75 34.96 -10.07
CA SER A 171 28.60 35.64 -11.36
C SER A 171 28.12 37.09 -11.22
N GLU A 172 27.26 37.40 -10.24
CA GLU A 172 26.78 38.78 -10.01
C GLU A 172 27.85 39.70 -9.40
N ASN A 173 28.76 39.18 -8.56
CA ASN A 173 29.84 39.98 -7.98
C ASN A 173 31.00 40.28 -8.94
N LYS A 174 31.09 39.61 -10.11
CA LYS A 174 32.11 39.92 -11.12
C LYS A 174 31.74 41.10 -12.03
N ASP A 175 30.45 41.40 -12.18
CA ASP A 175 29.97 42.52 -13.01
C ASP A 175 30.01 43.88 -12.31
N MET A 176 30.16 43.92 -10.97
CA MET A 176 30.26 45.18 -10.22
C MET A 176 31.69 45.72 -10.04
N MET A 177 32.73 44.99 -10.46
CA MET A 177 34.14 45.43 -10.33
C MET A 177 34.75 46.00 -11.62
N GLN A 178 33.98 46.17 -12.71
CA GLN A 178 34.44 46.81 -13.95
C GLN A 178 33.73 48.16 -14.22
N LYS A 179 33.97 49.16 -13.37
CA LYS A 179 33.92 50.56 -13.79
C LYS A 179 35.07 51.34 -13.15
N PRO A 180 36.22 51.50 -13.83
CA PRO A 180 37.12 52.60 -13.51
C PRO A 180 36.45 53.89 -13.97
N GLY A 181 36.32 54.83 -13.03
CA GLY A 181 35.88 56.19 -13.32
C GLY A 181 36.84 56.85 -14.31
N GLN A 182 36.27 57.37 -15.39
CA GLN A 182 36.78 58.48 -16.18
C GLN A 182 35.60 59.41 -16.47
#